data_AF-K1TFJ2-F1
#
_entry.id   AF-K1TFJ2-F1
#
_cell.length_a   1.000
_cell.length_b   1.000
_cell.length_c   1.000
_cell.angle_alpha   90.00
_cell.angle_beta   90.00
_cell.angle_gamma   90.00
#
_symmetry.space_group_name_H-M   'P 1'
#
loop_
_entity.id
_entity.type
_entity.pdbx_description
1 polymer ?
#
loop_
_entity_poly.entity_id
_entity_poly.type
_entity_poly.pdbx_seq_one_letter_code
_entity_poly.pdbx_strand_id
1 'polypeptide(L)'
;MVSEELESKITGPAEIKVSRVEIKTENQDKIIPYQTSTVTSNILAIGQSEVRTKGVNGKIRTTTTTTYIDGVKTDVKKTTKVLTKKVDEVIAEGAAIVTPYCKIDDTSIVLRNGRPVDYEYVVSGKATAYTAPEGAYTASGRMAEIGTVAVNPNVTPLRLEALYSRSV
;
A
#
# COMPACT_ATOMS: atom_id res chain seq x y z
N MET A 1 15.00 46.27 11.04
CA MET A 1 15.06 46.46 12.50
C MET A 1 15.59 47.87 12.73
N VAL A 2 14.95 48.62 13.62
CA VAL A 2 15.36 49.98 13.98
C VAL A 2 15.73 49.96 15.45
N SER A 3 16.80 50.66 15.83
CA SER A 3 17.29 50.71 17.21
C SER A 3 16.36 51.43 18.19
N GLU A 4 15.44 52.26 17.67
CA GLU A 4 14.49 53.08 18.43
C GLU A 4 13.05 52.86 17.92
N GLU A 5 12.05 53.17 18.74
CA GLU A 5 10.62 53.00 18.42
C GLU A 5 10.19 53.90 17.24
N LEU A 6 9.35 53.36 16.35
CA LEU A 6 8.99 53.96 15.07
C LEU A 6 8.29 55.33 15.18
N GLU A 7 7.68 55.63 16.34
CA GLU A 7 6.92 56.88 16.59
C GLU A 7 7.55 57.78 17.67
N SER A 8 8.80 57.54 18.06
CA SER A 8 9.45 58.40 19.06
C SER A 8 9.78 59.78 18.49
N LYS A 9 9.45 60.83 19.26
CA LYS A 9 9.70 62.22 18.87
C LYS A 9 11.17 62.57 19.12
N ILE A 10 11.93 62.84 18.07
CA ILE A 10 13.36 63.15 18.16
C ILE A 10 13.54 64.50 18.88
N THR A 11 14.05 64.47 20.12
CA THR A 11 14.20 65.64 21.01
C THR A 11 15.64 66.16 21.13
N GLY A 12 16.60 65.56 20.41
CA GLY A 12 18.02 65.97 20.37
C GLY A 12 18.79 65.26 19.24
N PRO A 13 20.12 65.47 19.10
CA PRO A 13 20.92 64.76 18.12
C PRO A 13 21.06 63.28 18.52
N ALA A 14 20.19 62.42 17.97
CA ALA A 14 20.18 60.97 18.18
C ALA A 14 20.71 60.23 16.93
N GLU A 15 21.51 59.17 17.15
CA GLU A 15 22.03 58.32 16.07
C GLU A 15 21.08 57.13 15.83
N ILE A 16 20.25 57.22 14.79
CA ILE A 16 19.29 56.17 14.44
C ILE A 16 19.96 55.18 13.47
N LYS A 17 20.07 53.92 13.89
CA LYS A 17 20.54 52.82 13.03
C LYS A 17 19.34 52.04 12.48
N VAL A 18 19.16 52.12 11.17
CA VAL A 18 18.13 51.38 10.43
C VAL A 18 18.81 50.26 9.65
N SER A 19 18.48 49.02 9.99
CA SER A 19 18.85 47.85 9.19
C SER A 19 17.64 47.34 8.41
N ARG A 20 17.80 47.19 7.10
CA ARG A 20 16.77 46.65 6.21
C ARG A 20 16.81 45.13 6.25
N VAL A 21 15.70 44.51 6.64
CA VAL A 21 15.56 43.05 6.66
C VAL A 21 14.70 42.63 5.48
N GLU A 22 15.20 41.72 4.65
CA GLU A 22 14.49 41.12 3.54
C GLU A 22 14.47 39.60 3.70
N ILE A 23 13.30 38.98 3.53
CA ILE A 23 13.13 37.54 3.64
C ILE A 23 12.69 37.02 2.27
N LYS A 24 13.53 36.19 1.66
CA LYS A 24 13.19 35.49 0.41
C LYS A 24 12.84 34.05 0.69
N THR A 25 11.75 33.57 0.08
CA THR A 25 11.29 32.19 0.22
C THR A 25 11.22 31.52 -1.14
N GLU A 26 11.90 30.40 -1.29
CA GLU A 26 11.94 29.59 -2.50
C GLU A 26 11.40 28.19 -2.22
N ASN A 27 10.57 27.68 -3.13
CA ASN A 27 9.97 26.35 -3.03
C ASN A 27 10.51 25.45 -4.15
N GLN A 28 10.99 24.27 -3.76
CA GLN A 28 11.40 23.24 -4.71
C GLN A 28 10.59 21.96 -4.47
N ASP A 29 9.91 21.50 -5.50
CA ASP A 29 9.15 20.26 -5.48
C ASP A 29 10.01 19.10 -6.01
N LYS A 30 10.00 17.96 -5.31
CA LYS A 30 10.64 16.72 -5.76
C LYS A 30 9.67 15.55 -5.67
N ILE A 31 9.73 14.68 -6.67
CA ILE A 31 8.95 13.45 -6.73
C ILE A 31 9.62 12.40 -5.86
N ILE A 32 8.82 11.66 -5.09
CA ILE A 32 9.26 10.45 -4.39
C ILE A 32 8.72 9.27 -5.19
N PRO A 33 9.57 8.49 -5.88
CA PRO A 33 9.11 7.34 -6.63
C PRO A 33 8.49 6.30 -5.69
N TYR A 34 7.42 5.64 -6.14
CA TYR A 34 6.94 4.42 -5.49
C TYR A 34 7.95 3.29 -5.70
N GLN A 35 7.89 2.30 -4.82
CA GLN A 35 8.61 1.05 -4.97
C GLN A 35 7.63 -0.07 -5.29
N THR A 36 8.13 -1.13 -5.92
CA THR A 36 7.34 -2.30 -6.27
C THR A 36 7.78 -3.45 -5.38
N SER A 37 6.80 -4.16 -4.81
CA SER A 37 6.99 -5.35 -4.01
C SER A 37 6.16 -6.50 -4.58
N THR A 38 6.70 -7.71 -4.52
CA THR A 38 6.03 -8.91 -4.99
C THR A 38 5.60 -9.75 -3.79
N VAL A 39 4.38 -10.25 -3.84
CA VAL A 39 3.86 -11.25 -2.89
C VAL A 39 3.44 -12.51 -3.64
N THR A 40 3.73 -13.67 -3.08
CA THR A 40 3.35 -14.94 -3.70
C THR A 40 1.86 -15.23 -3.46
N SER A 41 1.18 -15.69 -4.50
CA SER A 41 -0.25 -16.01 -4.48
C SER A 41 -0.50 -17.45 -4.88
N ASN A 42 -1.15 -18.20 -4.01
CA ASN A 42 -1.58 -19.57 -4.28
C ASN A 42 -2.90 -19.65 -5.09
N ILE A 43 -3.51 -18.50 -5.40
CA ILE A 43 -4.72 -18.44 -6.23
C ILE A 43 -4.43 -18.14 -7.70
N LEU A 44 -3.25 -17.59 -8.01
CA LEU A 44 -2.80 -17.34 -9.37
C LEU A 44 -1.90 -18.48 -9.83
N ALA A 45 -2.06 -18.91 -11.08
CA ALA A 45 -1.19 -19.91 -11.68
C ALA A 45 0.22 -19.35 -11.90
N ILE A 46 1.24 -20.22 -11.86
CA ILE A 46 2.61 -19.83 -12.19
C ILE A 46 2.64 -19.15 -13.57
N GLY A 47 3.28 -17.99 -13.65
CA GLY A 47 3.33 -17.15 -14.86
C GLY A 47 2.18 -16.14 -14.97
N GLN A 48 1.19 -16.17 -14.07
CA GLN A 48 0.19 -15.11 -13.94
C GLN A 48 0.57 -14.12 -12.83
N SER A 49 0.20 -12.86 -13.03
CA SER A 49 0.40 -11.79 -12.05
C SER A 49 -0.78 -10.84 -12.01
N GLU A 50 -1.09 -10.31 -10.83
CA GLU A 50 -2.15 -9.32 -10.63
C GLU A 50 -1.66 -8.17 -9.76
N VAL A 51 -1.98 -6.92 -10.13
CA VAL A 51 -1.68 -5.75 -9.30
C VAL A 51 -2.70 -5.66 -8.17
N ARG A 52 -2.28 -5.95 -6.93
CA ARG A 52 -3.12 -5.86 -5.73
C ARG A 52 -3.29 -4.41 -5.26
N THR A 53 -2.22 -3.65 -5.33
CA THR A 53 -2.19 -2.23 -4.96
C THR A 53 -1.42 -1.48 -6.01
N LYS A 54 -2.05 -0.49 -6.64
CA LYS A 54 -1.40 0.34 -7.66
C LYS A 54 -0.40 1.30 -7.04
N GLY A 55 0.81 1.36 -7.60
CA GLY A 55 1.84 2.31 -7.18
C GLY A 55 1.45 3.76 -7.48
N VAL A 56 1.66 4.66 -6.51
CA VAL A 56 1.45 6.11 -6.67
C VAL A 56 2.65 6.86 -6.12
N ASN A 57 3.28 7.66 -6.98
CA ASN A 57 4.40 8.50 -6.57
C ASN A 57 3.97 9.54 -5.53
N GLY A 58 4.83 9.73 -4.53
CA GLY A 58 4.70 10.80 -3.56
C GLY A 58 5.31 12.11 -4.07
N LYS A 59 5.12 13.17 -3.29
CA LYS A 59 5.68 14.50 -3.56
C LYS A 59 6.12 15.16 -2.27
N ILE A 60 7.33 15.69 -2.25
CA ILE A 60 7.84 16.56 -1.17
C ILE A 60 8.12 17.96 -1.70
N ARG A 61 7.95 18.93 -0.83
CA ARG A 61 8.34 20.32 -1.03
C ARG A 61 9.42 20.68 -0.03
N THR A 62 10.55 21.16 -0.53
CA THR A 62 11.58 21.79 0.28
C THR A 62 11.43 23.30 0.14
N THR A 63 11.16 23.98 1.25
CA THR A 63 11.09 25.43 1.33
C THR A 63 12.40 25.94 1.91
N THR A 64 13.08 26.81 1.17
CA THR A 64 14.29 27.50 1.60
C THR A 64 13.94 28.96 1.88
N THR A 65 14.05 29.36 3.13
CA THR A 65 13.88 30.75 3.57
C THR A 65 15.25 31.34 3.82
N THR A 66 15.60 32.40 3.09
CA THR A 66 16.86 33.12 3.25
C THR A 66 16.58 34.52 3.77
N THR A 67 17.21 34.88 4.89
CA THR A 67 17.13 36.21 5.47
C THR A 67 18.34 37.03 5.05
N TYR A 68 18.08 38.26 4.63
CA TYR A 68 19.08 39.25 4.27
C TYR A 68 18.95 40.44 5.22
N ILE A 69 20.07 40.92 5.74
CA ILE A 69 20.17 42.16 6.52
C ILE A 69 21.09 43.09 5.75
N ASP A 70 20.59 44.26 5.37
CA ASP A 70 21.32 45.27 4.59
C ASP A 70 21.90 44.71 3.28
N GLY A 71 21.14 43.81 2.64
CA GLY A 71 21.52 43.13 1.40
C GLY A 71 22.48 41.95 1.59
N VAL A 72 23.04 41.76 2.79
CA VAL A 72 23.93 40.65 3.12
C VAL A 72 23.13 39.46 3.61
N LYS A 73 23.42 38.28 3.08
CA LYS A 73 22.80 37.02 3.49
C LYS A 73 23.23 36.64 4.90
N THR A 74 22.28 36.56 5.83
CA THR A 74 22.58 36.30 7.26
C THR A 74 22.08 34.95 7.77
N ASP A 75 20.98 34.43 7.22
CA ASP A 75 20.44 33.14 7.64
C ASP A 75 19.83 32.36 6.48
N VAL A 76 19.89 31.02 6.57
CA VAL A 76 19.26 30.10 5.63
C VAL A 76 18.60 28.97 6.39
N LYS A 77 17.27 28.91 6.33
CA LYS A 77 16.49 27.83 6.90
C LYS A 77 15.89 26.97 5.78
N LYS A 78 16.12 25.66 5.86
CA LYS A 78 15.51 24.67 4.97
C LYS A 78 14.52 23.82 5.74
N THR A 79 13.29 23.74 5.24
CA THR A 79 12.25 22.88 5.81
C THR A 79 11.70 21.99 4.71
N THR A 80 11.56 20.69 4.98
CA THR A 80 10.96 19.75 4.02
C THR A 80 9.61 19.28 4.53
N LYS A 81 8.60 19.30 3.66
CA LYS A 81 7.24 18.85 3.95
C LYS A 81 6.78 17.85 2.89
N VAL A 82 6.21 16.74 3.34
CA VAL A 82 5.53 15.79 2.44
C VAL A 82 4.20 16.40 2.02
N LEU A 83 4.01 16.63 0.73
CA LEU A 83 2.74 17.10 0.15
C LEU A 83 1.82 15.91 -0.13
N THR A 84 2.37 14.82 -0.67
CA THR A 84 1.63 13.61 -0.99
C THR A 84 2.48 12.41 -0.59
N LYS A 85 1.93 11.50 0.21
CA LYS A 85 2.61 10.26 0.57
C LYS A 85 2.66 9.33 -0.64
N LYS A 86 3.78 8.64 -0.84
CA LYS A 86 3.86 7.57 -1.83
C LYS A 86 3.00 6.38 -1.38
N VAL A 87 2.47 5.63 -2.34
CA VAL A 87 1.86 4.31 -2.13
C VAL A 87 2.67 3.33 -2.96
N ASP A 88 3.23 2.32 -2.31
CA ASP A 88 4.04 1.31 -2.98
C ASP A 88 3.15 0.33 -3.74
N GLU A 89 3.65 -0.13 -4.89
CA GLU A 89 2.97 -1.11 -5.72
C GLU A 89 3.16 -2.51 -5.15
N VAL A 90 2.06 -3.27 -5.11
CA VAL A 90 2.08 -4.67 -4.67
C VAL A 90 1.56 -5.53 -5.82
N ILE A 91 2.43 -6.40 -6.33
CA ILE A 91 2.11 -7.37 -7.38
C ILE A 91 2.00 -8.75 -6.73
N ALA A 92 0.87 -9.41 -6.94
CA ALA A 92 0.70 -10.81 -6.59
C ALA A 92 1.17 -11.68 -7.75
N GLU A 93 2.18 -12.51 -7.52
CA GLU A 93 2.68 -13.49 -8.50
C GLU A 93 2.17 -14.89 -8.18
N GLY A 94 1.74 -15.62 -9.21
CA GLY A 94 1.19 -16.96 -9.05
C GLY A 94 2.23 -18.02 -8.69
N ALA A 95 1.88 -18.85 -7.71
CA ALA A 95 2.62 -20.04 -7.30
C ALA A 95 1.81 -21.33 -7.44
N ALA A 96 0.57 -21.27 -7.93
CA ALA A 96 -0.21 -22.46 -8.17
C ALA A 96 0.30 -23.19 -9.42
N ILE A 97 0.66 -24.47 -9.28
CA ILE A 97 1.13 -25.32 -10.38
C ILE A 97 0.02 -25.53 -11.43
N VAL A 98 -1.23 -25.46 -10.99
CA VAL A 98 -2.45 -25.51 -11.81
C VAL A 98 -3.38 -24.38 -11.38
N THR A 99 -4.16 -23.83 -12.31
CA THR A 99 -5.19 -22.83 -11.98
C THR A 99 -6.16 -23.44 -10.97
N PRO A 100 -6.38 -22.83 -9.80
CA PRO A 100 -7.33 -23.37 -8.83
C PRO A 100 -8.72 -23.41 -9.46
N TYR A 101 -9.40 -24.53 -9.26
CA TYR A 101 -10.75 -24.73 -9.78
C TYR A 101 -11.76 -23.79 -9.08
N CYS A 102 -11.58 -23.53 -7.79
CA CYS A 102 -12.35 -22.52 -7.07
C CYS A 102 -11.81 -21.11 -7.39
N LYS A 103 -12.50 -20.42 -8.30
CA LYS A 103 -12.27 -19.00 -8.54
C LYS A 103 -13.19 -18.20 -7.64
N ILE A 104 -12.67 -17.18 -6.99
CA ILE A 104 -13.50 -16.11 -6.43
C ILE A 104 -13.89 -15.23 -7.63
N ASP A 105 -14.83 -15.70 -8.44
CA ASP A 105 -15.36 -14.93 -9.57
C ASP A 105 -16.42 -13.91 -9.10
N ASP A 106 -16.86 -14.00 -7.85
CA ASP A 106 -17.92 -13.15 -7.32
C ASP A 106 -17.35 -11.92 -6.58
N THR A 107 -17.45 -10.76 -7.23
CA THR A 107 -17.10 -9.46 -6.66
C THR A 107 -17.94 -9.06 -5.44
N SER A 108 -19.00 -9.79 -5.12
CA SER A 108 -19.84 -9.53 -3.94
C SER A 108 -19.25 -10.07 -2.62
N ILE A 109 -18.25 -10.94 -2.68
CA ILE A 109 -17.67 -11.56 -1.47
C ILE A 109 -16.67 -10.61 -0.82
N VAL A 110 -17.06 -10.01 0.30
CA VAL A 110 -16.16 -9.21 1.15
C VAL A 110 -15.36 -10.14 2.04
N LEU A 111 -14.02 -10.11 1.91
CA LEU A 111 -13.11 -10.88 2.76
C LEU A 111 -12.54 -9.98 3.87
N ARG A 112 -12.56 -10.48 5.11
CA ARG A 112 -11.76 -9.93 6.22
C ARG A 112 -10.79 -11.00 6.71
N ASN A 113 -9.49 -10.71 6.71
CA ASN A 113 -8.44 -11.65 7.09
C ASN A 113 -8.52 -12.99 6.33
N GLY A 114 -8.86 -12.96 5.03
CA GLY A 114 -8.94 -14.16 4.18
C GLY A 114 -10.20 -15.01 4.35
N ARG A 115 -11.19 -14.56 5.13
CA ARG A 115 -12.49 -15.24 5.30
C ARG A 115 -13.64 -14.34 4.82
N PRO A 116 -14.67 -14.91 4.15
CA PRO A 116 -15.91 -14.18 3.86
C PRO A 116 -16.53 -13.61 5.14
N VAL A 117 -16.97 -12.36 5.08
CA VAL A 117 -17.66 -11.69 6.20
C VAL A 117 -19.09 -12.20 6.34
N ASP A 118 -19.78 -12.35 5.22
CA ASP A 118 -21.16 -12.84 5.16
C ASP A 118 -21.16 -14.31 4.72
N TYR A 119 -21.69 -15.18 5.58
CA TYR A 119 -21.85 -16.60 5.31
C TYR A 119 -23.12 -17.12 6.01
N GLU A 120 -23.81 -18.06 5.38
CA GLU A 120 -24.98 -18.73 5.97
C GLU A 120 -24.55 -19.84 6.95
N TYR A 121 -23.48 -20.56 6.62
CA TYR A 121 -22.93 -21.61 7.46
C TYR A 121 -21.41 -21.77 7.22
N VAL A 122 -20.69 -22.26 8.24
CA VAL A 122 -19.26 -22.58 8.16
C VAL A 122 -19.06 -24.03 8.57
N VAL A 123 -18.42 -24.81 7.70
CA VAL A 123 -17.94 -26.15 8.04
C VAL A 123 -16.43 -26.07 8.23
N SER A 124 -15.97 -26.47 9.41
CA SER A 124 -14.55 -26.58 9.72
C SER A 124 -14.21 -28.05 10.00
N GLY A 125 -13.03 -28.49 9.60
CA GLY A 125 -12.62 -29.88 9.75
C GLY A 125 -11.13 -30.09 9.53
N LYS A 126 -10.65 -31.26 9.93
CA LYS A 126 -9.29 -31.70 9.61
C LYS A 126 -9.28 -32.25 8.18
N ALA A 127 -8.36 -31.76 7.36
CA ALA A 127 -8.12 -32.29 6.04
C ALA A 127 -6.84 -33.13 6.04
N THR A 128 -6.88 -34.28 5.38
CA THR A 128 -5.71 -35.09 5.05
C THR A 128 -5.47 -35.04 3.56
N ALA A 129 -4.23 -34.79 3.15
CA ALA A 129 -3.85 -34.87 1.74
C ALA A 129 -3.65 -36.35 1.37
N TYR A 130 -4.11 -36.72 0.17
CA TYR A 130 -3.91 -38.05 -0.40
C TYR A 130 -3.04 -37.93 -1.65
N THR A 131 -2.23 -38.94 -1.91
CA THR A 131 -1.57 -39.10 -3.21
C THR A 131 -2.37 -40.12 -4.02
N ALA A 132 -2.65 -39.82 -5.28
CA ALA A 132 -3.35 -40.72 -6.18
C ALA A 132 -2.44 -41.08 -7.37
N PRO A 133 -2.58 -42.29 -7.95
CA PRO A 133 -1.93 -42.63 -9.21
C PRO A 133 -2.34 -41.66 -10.33
N GLU A 134 -1.47 -41.49 -11.32
CA GLU A 134 -1.79 -40.70 -12.50
C GLU A 134 -3.04 -41.24 -13.19
N GLY A 135 -3.97 -40.35 -13.57
CA GLY A 135 -5.25 -40.72 -14.17
C GLY A 135 -6.30 -41.30 -13.21
N ALA A 136 -6.07 -41.27 -11.90
CA ALA A 136 -7.07 -41.67 -10.92
C ALA A 136 -8.26 -40.69 -10.88
N TYR A 137 -9.44 -41.22 -10.53
CA TYR A 137 -10.68 -40.45 -10.41
C TYR A 137 -11.20 -40.47 -8.96
N THR A 138 -11.81 -39.37 -8.53
CA THR A 138 -12.52 -39.25 -7.26
C THR A 138 -13.86 -39.98 -7.32
N ALA A 139 -14.48 -40.22 -6.16
CA ALA A 139 -15.78 -40.89 -6.07
C ALA A 139 -16.91 -40.16 -6.83
N SER A 140 -16.76 -38.86 -7.12
CA SER A 140 -17.69 -38.08 -7.93
C SER A 140 -17.38 -38.12 -9.44
N GLY A 141 -16.41 -38.93 -9.87
CA GLY A 141 -16.03 -39.09 -11.28
C GLY A 141 -15.13 -38.00 -11.84
N ARG A 142 -14.56 -37.13 -11.01
CA ARG A 142 -13.58 -36.10 -11.43
C ARG A 142 -12.16 -36.65 -11.37
N MET A 143 -11.25 -36.17 -12.21
CA MET A 143 -9.83 -36.54 -12.11
C MET A 143 -9.24 -36.06 -10.78
N ALA A 144 -8.38 -36.88 -10.17
CA ALA A 144 -7.69 -36.54 -8.93
C ALA A 144 -6.51 -35.61 -9.26
N GLU A 145 -6.69 -34.32 -9.01
CA GLU A 145 -5.70 -33.27 -9.30
C GLU A 145 -5.21 -32.59 -8.02
N ILE A 146 -3.98 -32.08 -8.06
CA ILE A 146 -3.41 -31.26 -6.97
C ILE A 146 -4.31 -30.04 -6.76
N GLY A 147 -4.73 -29.81 -5.51
CA GLY A 147 -5.63 -28.70 -5.15
C GLY A 147 -7.12 -29.06 -5.16
N THR A 148 -7.49 -30.27 -5.61
CA THR A 148 -8.87 -30.76 -5.49
C THR A 148 -9.09 -31.32 -4.07
N VAL A 149 -10.13 -30.83 -3.39
CA VAL A 149 -10.53 -31.31 -2.07
C VAL A 149 -11.74 -32.23 -2.20
N ALA A 150 -11.61 -33.47 -1.73
CA ALA A 150 -12.75 -34.36 -1.57
C ALA A 150 -13.50 -34.04 -0.27
N VAL A 151 -14.82 -33.89 -0.36
CA VAL A 151 -15.68 -33.63 0.80
C VAL A 151 -16.62 -34.81 1.03
N ASN A 152 -17.01 -35.04 2.28
CA ASN A 152 -18.00 -36.06 2.62
C ASN A 152 -19.41 -35.55 2.29
N PRO A 153 -20.15 -36.16 1.33
CA PRO A 153 -21.48 -35.72 0.94
C PRO A 153 -22.52 -35.69 2.06
N ASN A 154 -22.31 -36.53 3.10
CA ASN A 154 -23.22 -36.60 4.25
C ASN A 154 -23.06 -35.40 5.21
N VAL A 155 -21.97 -34.66 5.10
CA VAL A 155 -21.64 -33.51 5.97
C VAL A 155 -21.75 -32.19 5.21
N THR A 156 -21.44 -32.21 3.92
CA THR A 156 -21.53 -31.05 3.01
C THR A 156 -22.22 -31.48 1.72
N PRO A 157 -23.32 -30.83 1.29
CA PRO A 157 -23.96 -31.16 0.04
C PRO A 157 -22.96 -31.09 -1.12
N LEU A 158 -22.97 -32.09 -2.01
CA LEU A 158 -22.09 -32.27 -3.19
C LEU A 158 -22.04 -31.09 -4.18
N ARG A 159 -22.79 -30.02 -3.92
CA ARG A 159 -22.94 -28.84 -4.76
C ARG A 159 -21.94 -27.72 -4.44
N LEU A 160 -21.20 -27.79 -3.33
CA LEU A 160 -20.25 -26.74 -2.94
C LEU A 160 -18.81 -27.07 -3.34
N GLU A 161 -18.26 -26.22 -4.20
CA GLU A 161 -16.83 -26.11 -4.42
C GLU A 161 -16.19 -25.55 -3.14
N ALA A 162 -15.26 -26.30 -2.54
CA ALA A 162 -14.61 -25.89 -1.30
C ALA A 162 -13.58 -24.78 -1.57
N LEU A 163 -13.82 -23.59 -1.03
CA LEU A 163 -12.82 -22.53 -0.95
C LEU A 163 -11.83 -22.87 0.19
N TYR A 164 -10.57 -23.10 -0.16
CA TYR A 164 -9.51 -23.31 0.82
C TYR A 164 -8.86 -21.96 1.17
N SER A 165 -9.19 -21.41 2.34
CA SER A 165 -8.34 -20.37 2.95
C SER A 165 -7.34 -21.08 3.87
N ARG A 166 -6.07 -21.17 3.47
CA ARG A 166 -5.00 -21.55 4.39
C ARG A 166 -4.74 -20.38 5.33
N SER A 167 -4.98 -20.58 6.62
CA SER A 167 -4.40 -19.73 7.65
C SER A 167 -2.88 -19.92 7.62
N VAL A 168 -2.15 -18.83 7.37
CA VAL A 168 -0.73 -18.69 7.71
C VAL A 168 -0.67 -18.08 9.10
#